data_AF-A0A7M1SQJ6-F1
#
_entry.id   AF-A0A7M1SQJ6-F1
#
_cell.length_a   1.000
_cell.length_b   1.000
_cell.length_c   1.000
_cell.angle_alpha   90.00
_cell.angle_beta   90.00
_cell.angle_gamma   90.00
#
_symmetry.space_group_name_H-M   'P 1'
#
loop_
_entity.id
_entity.type
_entity.pdbx_description
1 polymer ?
#
loop_
_entity_poly.entity_id
_entity_poly.type
_entity_poly.pdbx_seq_one_letter_code
_entity_poly.pdbx_strand_id
1 'polypeptide(L)'
;MNHDGAGHLPQVEAQRVDLTQAAADLLVRLREWHGELMFHQSGGCCDGSSPMCYPQGDFLTSEADVHLGDLVVQAGAGAESGGRSGAVSESTFTDSLFTVPVWMSRTQFEYWRHTHLTIDVVPGRGAGFSVEAPEGLRFLIRSRLLTDEESEALSSSGR
;
A
#
# COMPACT_ATOMS: atom_id res chain seq x y z
N MET A 1 -4.53 39.00 30.03
CA MET A 1 -4.73 37.55 30.16
C MET A 1 -5.76 37.13 29.13
N ASN A 2 -5.37 36.23 28.23
CA ASN A 2 -6.15 35.11 27.66
C ASN A 2 -5.37 34.61 26.45
N HIS A 3 -4.46 33.67 26.73
CA HIS A 3 -3.72 32.91 25.73
C HIS A 3 -4.44 31.58 25.49
N ASP A 4 -4.70 31.32 24.22
CA ASP A 4 -4.55 30.04 23.54
C ASP A 4 -5.58 28.93 23.82
N GLY A 5 -6.68 29.01 23.07
CA GLY A 5 -7.43 27.83 22.65
C GLY A 5 -6.79 27.23 21.40
N ALA A 6 -5.74 26.42 21.57
CA ALA A 6 -5.26 25.55 20.50
C ALA A 6 -6.15 24.30 20.48
N GLY A 7 -7.11 24.27 19.56
CA GLY A 7 -7.82 23.05 19.22
C GLY A 7 -6.82 22.03 18.70
N HIS A 8 -6.70 20.89 19.38
CA HIS A 8 -5.99 19.74 18.88
C HIS A 8 -6.74 19.20 17.66
N LEU A 9 -6.33 19.64 16.47
CA LEU A 9 -6.70 18.96 15.23
C LEU A 9 -6.20 17.50 15.33
N PRO A 10 -6.97 16.51 14.87
CA PRO A 10 -6.51 15.13 14.86
C PRO A 10 -5.23 15.07 14.04
N GLN A 11 -4.12 14.68 14.66
CA GLN A 11 -2.87 14.43 13.96
C GLN A 11 -3.10 13.22 13.05
N VAL A 12 -3.39 13.49 11.78
CA VAL A 12 -3.36 12.44 10.75
C VAL A 12 -1.89 12.07 10.64
N GLU A 13 -1.52 10.89 11.14
CA GLU A 13 -0.17 10.38 10.95
C GLU A 13 0.11 10.36 9.45
N ALA A 14 1.05 11.19 9.00
CA ALA A 14 1.33 11.32 7.58
C ALA A 14 1.92 10.02 7.05
N GLN A 15 1.14 9.31 6.24
CA GLN A 15 1.58 8.09 5.57
C GLN A 15 2.11 8.44 4.19
N ARG A 16 3.22 7.80 3.79
CA ARG A 16 3.82 8.00 2.48
C ARG A 16 3.12 7.20 1.39
N VAL A 17 2.54 6.07 1.76
CA VAL A 17 1.87 5.15 0.84
C VAL A 17 0.55 4.68 1.44
N ASP A 18 -0.48 4.60 0.61
CA ASP A 18 -1.80 4.06 0.91
C ASP A 18 -2.28 3.17 -0.25
N LEU A 19 -3.47 2.59 -0.15
CA LEU A 19 -4.07 1.75 -1.17
C LEU A 19 -5.56 2.05 -1.38
N THR A 20 -6.07 1.77 -2.59
CA THR A 20 -7.51 1.80 -2.84
C THR A 20 -8.19 0.53 -2.33
N GLN A 21 -9.51 0.59 -2.09
CA GLN A 21 -10.29 -0.60 -1.72
C GLN A 21 -10.19 -1.71 -2.77
N ALA A 22 -10.20 -1.36 -4.06
CA ALA A 22 -10.08 -2.34 -5.14
C ALA A 22 -8.71 -3.06 -5.11
N ALA A 23 -7.63 -2.33 -4.79
CA ALA A 23 -6.32 -2.94 -4.59
C ALA A 23 -6.30 -3.83 -3.35
N ALA A 24 -6.92 -3.40 -2.25
CA ALA A 24 -7.06 -4.20 -1.02
C ALA A 24 -7.78 -5.53 -1.29
N ASP A 25 -8.90 -5.51 -1.99
CA ASP A 25 -9.68 -6.70 -2.33
C ASP A 25 -8.87 -7.68 -3.19
N LEU A 26 -8.08 -7.17 -4.14
CA LEU A 26 -7.17 -7.99 -4.93
C LEU A 26 -6.07 -8.61 -4.07
N LEU A 27 -5.47 -7.85 -3.15
CA LEU A 27 -4.42 -8.34 -2.26
C LEU A 27 -4.91 -9.46 -1.34
N VAL A 28 -6.14 -9.38 -0.83
CA VAL A 28 -6.77 -10.47 -0.07
C VAL A 28 -6.77 -11.76 -0.89
N ARG A 29 -7.26 -11.70 -2.14
CA ARG A 29 -7.28 -12.88 -3.02
C ARG A 29 -5.88 -13.40 -3.32
N LEU A 30 -4.95 -12.52 -3.68
CA LEU A 30 -3.58 -12.93 -4.04
C LEU A 30 -2.87 -13.59 -2.86
N ARG A 31 -3.07 -13.09 -1.63
CA ARG A 31 -2.47 -13.67 -0.42
C ARG A 31 -2.92 -15.11 -0.17
N GLU A 32 -4.17 -15.45 -0.48
CA GLU A 32 -4.67 -16.82 -0.35
C GLU A 32 -3.87 -17.83 -1.19
N TRP A 33 -3.41 -17.42 -2.37
CA TRP A 33 -2.68 -18.28 -3.31
C TRP A 33 -1.17 -18.22 -3.13
N HIS A 34 -0.63 -17.05 -2.77
CA HIS A 34 0.80 -16.77 -2.79
C HIS A 34 1.43 -16.63 -1.41
N GLY A 35 0.62 -16.58 -0.34
CA GLY A 35 1.08 -16.25 1.01
C GLY A 35 1.31 -14.76 1.18
N GLU A 36 2.15 -14.39 2.15
CA GLU A 36 2.49 -12.98 2.41
C GLU A 36 3.01 -12.30 1.14
N LEU A 37 2.67 -11.02 0.97
CA LEU A 37 2.96 -10.26 -0.24
C LEU A 37 3.87 -9.08 0.07
N MET A 38 4.52 -8.54 -0.95
CA MET A 38 5.25 -7.28 -0.88
C MET A 38 5.15 -6.53 -2.19
N PHE A 39 5.26 -5.20 -2.13
CA PHE A 39 5.45 -4.38 -3.31
C PHE A 39 6.90 -3.93 -3.44
N HIS A 40 7.38 -3.88 -4.68
CA HIS A 40 8.60 -3.17 -5.02
C HIS A 40 8.37 -2.28 -6.23
N GLN A 41 8.85 -1.04 -6.16
CA GLN A 41 8.88 -0.13 -7.29
C GLN A 41 10.29 0.24 -7.72
N SER A 42 10.62 -0.08 -8.98
CA SER A 42 11.87 0.30 -9.62
C SER A 42 11.64 1.33 -10.72
N GLY A 43 12.65 2.16 -11.01
CA GLY A 43 12.58 3.13 -12.10
C GLY A 43 12.72 2.55 -13.52
N GLY A 44 12.80 1.23 -13.67
CA GLY A 44 13.25 0.56 -14.90
C GLY A 44 12.16 -0.07 -15.78
N CYS A 45 10.91 -0.14 -15.35
CA CYS A 45 9.83 -0.75 -16.12
C CYS A 45 8.78 0.31 -16.47
N CYS A 46 8.59 0.56 -17.78
CA CYS A 46 7.58 1.38 -18.44
C CYS A 46 6.80 2.37 -17.56
N ASP A 47 6.98 3.68 -17.81
CA ASP A 47 6.36 4.85 -17.15
C ASP A 47 6.62 5.03 -15.64
N GLY A 48 7.20 4.05 -14.95
CA GLY A 48 7.57 4.15 -13.54
C GLY A 48 6.37 4.27 -12.61
N SER A 49 5.16 3.93 -13.08
CA SER A 49 3.93 3.93 -12.29
C SER A 49 3.37 2.54 -12.02
N SER A 50 3.87 1.47 -12.64
CA SER A 50 3.38 0.10 -12.37
C SER A 50 4.24 -0.58 -11.30
N PRO A 51 3.78 -0.69 -10.04
CA PRO A 51 4.52 -1.38 -9.00
C PRO A 51 4.44 -2.88 -9.22
N MET A 52 5.49 -3.60 -8.81
CA MET A 52 5.52 -5.04 -8.84
C MET A 52 5.05 -5.61 -7.51
N CYS A 53 4.13 -6.57 -7.54
CA CYS A 53 3.71 -7.35 -6.38
C CYS A 53 4.37 -8.74 -6.43
N TYR A 54 5.02 -9.14 -5.33
CA TYR A 54 5.71 -10.42 -5.19
C TYR A 54 5.25 -11.14 -3.92
N PRO A 55 5.41 -12.47 -3.82
CA PRO A 55 5.45 -13.13 -2.53
C PRO A 55 6.57 -12.53 -1.68
N GLN A 56 6.32 -12.35 -0.38
CA GLN A 56 7.29 -11.73 0.52
C GLN A 56 8.55 -12.59 0.61
N GLY A 57 9.69 -11.98 0.30
CA GLY A 57 11.01 -12.64 0.29
C GLY A 57 11.50 -13.08 -1.09
N ASP A 58 10.63 -13.12 -2.11
CA ASP A 58 11.02 -13.49 -3.48
C ASP A 58 11.80 -12.35 -4.17
N PHE A 59 11.52 -11.11 -3.79
CA PHE A 59 12.36 -9.98 -4.14
C PHE A 59 13.31 -9.64 -2.99
N LEU A 60 14.62 -9.69 -3.24
CA LEU A 60 15.64 -9.34 -2.26
C LEU A 60 15.81 -7.82 -2.19
N THR A 61 15.36 -7.22 -1.10
CA THR A 61 15.62 -5.80 -0.80
C THR A 61 17.02 -5.62 -0.21
N SER A 62 17.56 -4.42 -0.35
CA SER A 62 18.88 -4.04 0.13
C SER A 62 18.90 -2.60 0.65
N GLU A 63 20.06 -2.10 1.06
CA GLU A 63 20.24 -0.68 1.39
C GLU A 63 20.01 0.27 0.20
N ALA A 64 19.97 -0.27 -1.02
CA ALA A 64 19.58 0.48 -2.22
C ALA A 64 18.06 0.67 -2.34
N ASP A 65 17.27 0.11 -1.43
CA ASP A 65 15.82 0.21 -1.40
C ASP A 65 15.34 0.97 -0.16
N VAL A 66 14.30 1.78 -0.34
CA VAL A 66 13.66 2.58 0.71
C VAL A 66 12.32 1.94 1.04
N HIS A 67 12.10 1.64 2.32
CA HIS A 67 10.79 1.22 2.83
C HIS A 67 9.88 2.43 2.89
N LEU A 68 8.80 2.42 2.13
CA LEU A 68 7.84 3.52 2.10
C LEU A 68 6.80 3.42 3.21
N GLY A 69 6.51 2.20 3.66
CA GLY A 69 5.50 1.92 4.67
C GLY A 69 4.91 0.52 4.51
N ASP A 70 4.06 0.17 5.45
CA ASP A 70 3.33 -1.10 5.48
C ASP A 70 1.85 -0.83 5.24
N LEU A 71 1.31 -1.32 4.13
CA LEU A 71 -0.10 -1.18 3.81
C LEU A 71 -0.92 -2.08 4.73
N VAL A 72 -1.90 -1.53 5.44
CA VAL A 72 -2.82 -2.33 6.27
C VAL A 72 -3.99 -2.77 5.40
N VAL A 73 -4.15 -4.07 5.22
CA VAL A 73 -5.22 -4.68 4.42
C VAL A 73 -6.18 -5.43 5.34
N GLN A 74 -7.48 -5.12 5.23
CA GLN A 74 -8.54 -5.82 5.94
C GLN A 74 -9.33 -6.71 4.98
N ALA A 75 -9.25 -8.02 5.17
CA ALA A 75 -10.16 -8.98 4.60
C ALA A 75 -11.56 -8.79 5.21
N GLY A 76 -12.60 -8.60 4.39
CA GLY A 76 -13.99 -8.73 4.85
C GLY A 76 -14.93 -7.52 4.72
N ALA A 77 -14.62 -6.49 3.93
CA ALA A 77 -15.57 -5.38 3.69
C ALA A 77 -16.20 -5.35 2.27
N GLY A 78 -15.79 -6.24 1.36
CA GLY A 78 -16.08 -6.13 -0.08
C GLY A 78 -16.60 -7.39 -0.75
N ALA A 79 -17.64 -8.04 -0.22
CA ALA A 79 -18.35 -9.10 -0.95
C ALA A 79 -19.83 -9.23 -0.52
N GLU A 80 -20.61 -8.16 -0.66
CA GLU A 80 -22.07 -8.24 -0.56
C GLU A 80 -22.67 -8.59 -1.94
N SER A 81 -22.70 -9.87 -2.30
CA SER A 81 -23.84 -10.46 -3.03
C SER A 81 -23.88 -11.99 -2.87
N GLY A 82 -24.79 -12.50 -2.04
CA GLY A 82 -25.17 -13.92 -2.05
C GLY A 82 -25.02 -14.69 -0.73
N GLY A 83 -25.77 -14.28 0.30
CA GLY A 83 -26.17 -15.01 1.50
C GLY A 83 -25.50 -16.34 1.90
N ARG A 84 -24.94 -16.36 3.12
CA ARG A 84 -25.30 -17.28 4.21
C ARG A 84 -24.80 -16.71 5.54
N SER A 85 -25.75 -16.40 6.42
CA SER A 85 -25.48 -16.05 7.83
C SER A 85 -24.97 -17.30 8.55
N GLY A 86 -23.67 -17.30 8.87
CA GLY A 86 -23.05 -18.19 9.83
C GLY A 86 -22.41 -17.31 10.90
N ALA A 87 -22.66 -17.60 12.17
CA ALA A 87 -22.13 -16.84 13.29
C ALA A 87 -20.60 -16.71 13.19
N VAL A 88 -20.11 -15.49 12.95
CA VAL A 88 -18.68 -15.18 13.02
C VAL A 88 -18.29 -15.04 14.48
N SER A 89 -17.35 -15.89 14.92
CA SER A 89 -16.78 -15.84 16.26
C SER A 89 -15.93 -14.58 16.41
N GLU A 90 -16.03 -13.89 17.55
CA GLU A 90 -15.25 -12.70 17.92
C GLU A 90 -13.73 -12.91 17.78
N SER A 91 -13.28 -14.17 17.78
CA SER A 91 -11.88 -14.59 17.63
C SER A 91 -11.36 -14.60 16.17
N THR A 92 -12.21 -14.50 15.15
CA THR A 92 -11.79 -14.58 13.73
C THR A 92 -11.47 -13.19 13.14
N PHE A 93 -11.80 -12.11 13.87
CA PHE A 93 -11.71 -10.74 13.35
C PHE A 93 -10.25 -10.25 13.22
N THR A 94 -9.33 -10.74 14.06
CA THR A 94 -7.90 -10.34 14.01
C THR A 94 -7.11 -11.09 12.92
N ASP A 95 -7.57 -12.26 12.47
CA ASP A 95 -6.94 -13.04 11.39
C ASP A 95 -7.22 -12.44 9.99
N SER A 96 -8.12 -11.47 9.94
CA SER A 96 -8.55 -10.78 8.72
C SER A 96 -7.71 -9.54 8.42
N LEU A 97 -6.74 -9.17 9.25
CA LEU A 97 -5.86 -8.03 9.02
C LEU A 97 -4.44 -8.51 8.70
N PHE A 98 -3.83 -7.95 7.67
CA PHE A 98 -2.42 -8.19 7.34
C PHE A 98 -1.75 -6.95 6.76
N THR A 99 -0.42 -6.97 6.76
CA THR A 99 0.39 -5.87 6.24
C THR A 99 1.11 -6.27 4.97
N VAL A 100 1.15 -5.37 3.99
CA VAL A 100 1.94 -5.56 2.77
C VAL A 100 3.02 -4.48 2.71
N PRO A 101 4.31 -4.81 2.94
CA PRO A 101 5.39 -3.85 2.90
C PRO A 101 5.62 -3.31 1.48
N VAL A 102 5.85 -2.01 1.37
CA VAL A 102 6.11 -1.34 0.09
C VAL A 102 7.54 -0.81 0.08
N TRP A 103 8.28 -1.21 -0.94
CA TRP A 103 9.66 -0.80 -1.17
C TRP A 103 9.79 -0.05 -2.48
N MET A 104 10.76 0.85 -2.55
CA MET A 104 11.09 1.58 -3.77
C MET A 104 12.60 1.73 -3.87
N SER A 105 13.17 1.60 -5.07
CA SER A 105 14.60 1.85 -5.22
C SER A 105 14.95 3.28 -4.81
N ARG A 106 16.11 3.48 -4.18
CA ARG A 106 16.56 4.79 -3.67
C ARG A 106 16.57 5.85 -4.76
N THR A 107 17.02 5.50 -5.97
CA THR A 107 17.00 6.41 -7.13
C THR A 107 15.59 6.80 -7.50
N GLN A 108 14.63 5.87 -7.51
CA GLN A 108 13.23 6.21 -7.80
C GLN A 108 12.63 7.06 -6.67
N PHE A 109 12.97 6.73 -5.43
CA PHE A 109 12.54 7.48 -4.25
C PHE A 109 13.03 8.94 -4.30
N GLU A 110 14.25 9.23 -4.75
CA GLU A 110 14.72 10.62 -4.88
C GLU A 110 13.80 11.49 -5.74
N TYR A 111 13.22 10.93 -6.80
CA TYR A 111 12.25 11.63 -7.64
C TYR A 111 10.87 11.77 -6.96
N TRP A 112 10.48 10.81 -6.12
CA TRP A 112 9.12 10.69 -5.57
C TRP A 112 9.04 11.04 -4.07
N ARG A 113 10.13 11.47 -3.44
CA ARG A 113 10.20 11.72 -1.99
C ARG A 113 9.24 12.80 -1.49
N HIS A 114 8.76 13.66 -2.39
CA HIS A 114 7.81 14.73 -2.14
C HIS A 114 6.37 14.39 -2.51
N THR A 115 6.09 13.11 -2.81
CA THR A 115 4.74 12.64 -3.15
C THR A 115 4.20 11.65 -2.13
N HIS A 116 2.89 11.70 -1.95
CA HIS A 116 2.09 10.62 -1.38
C HIS A 116 1.68 9.69 -2.50
N LEU A 117 1.83 8.38 -2.26
CA LEU A 117 1.56 7.34 -3.24
C LEU A 117 0.31 6.56 -2.85
N THR A 118 -0.50 6.22 -3.83
CA THR A 118 -1.65 5.33 -3.64
C THR A 118 -1.52 4.17 -4.61
N ILE A 119 -1.46 2.95 -4.07
CA ILE A 119 -1.52 1.72 -4.85
C ILE A 119 -2.98 1.47 -5.25
N ASP A 120 -3.23 1.44 -6.54
CA ASP A 120 -4.53 1.15 -7.14
C ASP A 120 -4.44 -0.07 -8.05
N VAL A 121 -5.57 -0.54 -8.55
CA VAL A 121 -5.65 -1.64 -9.52
C VAL A 121 -6.56 -1.24 -10.68
N VAL A 122 -6.14 -1.59 -11.90
CA VAL A 122 -6.93 -1.36 -13.11
C VAL A 122 -6.90 -2.61 -14.00
N PRO A 123 -7.90 -2.79 -14.89
CA PRO A 123 -7.82 -3.80 -15.94
C PRO A 123 -6.58 -3.60 -16.82
N GLY A 124 -5.91 -4.70 -17.16
CA GLY A 124 -4.77 -4.67 -18.05
C GLY A 124 -3.78 -5.79 -17.78
N ARG A 125 -2.72 -5.82 -18.59
CA ARG A 125 -1.64 -6.78 -18.40
C ARG A 125 -0.76 -6.31 -17.24
N GLY A 126 -0.70 -7.10 -16.17
CA GLY A 126 0.28 -6.94 -15.10
C GLY A 126 1.71 -7.02 -15.62
N ALA A 127 2.65 -6.44 -14.87
CA ALA A 127 4.05 -6.55 -15.23
C ALA A 127 4.53 -8.00 -15.10
N GLY A 128 5.50 -8.42 -15.93
CA GLY A 128 5.71 -9.84 -16.26
C GLY A 128 6.05 -10.77 -15.09
N PHE A 129 6.56 -10.25 -13.98
CA PHE A 129 6.87 -11.00 -12.76
C PHE A 129 5.92 -10.71 -11.60
N SER A 130 4.89 -9.88 -11.82
CA SER A 130 3.95 -9.46 -10.79
C SER A 130 2.87 -10.52 -10.60
N VAL A 131 2.53 -10.86 -9.37
CA VAL A 131 1.63 -12.00 -9.07
C VAL A 131 0.21 -11.81 -9.59
N GLU A 132 -0.26 -10.58 -9.81
CA GLU A 132 -1.58 -10.30 -10.37
C GLU A 132 -1.65 -10.45 -11.90
N ALA A 133 -0.52 -10.65 -12.58
CA ALA A 133 -0.48 -10.70 -14.05
C ALA A 133 -1.45 -11.73 -14.68
N PRO A 134 -1.71 -12.91 -14.08
CA PRO A 134 -2.69 -13.87 -14.60
C PRO A 134 -4.16 -13.43 -14.44
N GLU A 135 -4.44 -12.44 -13.60
CA GLU A 135 -5.81 -12.02 -13.25
C GLU A 135 -6.43 -11.07 -14.29
N GLY A 136 -5.69 -10.68 -15.33
CA GLY A 136 -6.12 -9.63 -16.28
C GLY A 136 -6.21 -8.24 -15.65
N LEU A 137 -5.58 -8.07 -14.49
CA LEU A 137 -5.45 -6.84 -13.74
C LEU A 137 -3.98 -6.43 -13.69
N ARG A 138 -3.73 -5.16 -13.35
CA ARG A 138 -2.41 -4.66 -12.99
C ARG A 138 -2.50 -3.66 -11.87
N PHE A 139 -1.51 -3.66 -10.99
CA PHE A 139 -1.36 -2.57 -10.04
C PHE A 139 -0.87 -1.29 -10.74
N LEU A 140 -1.21 -0.14 -10.16
CA LEU A 140 -0.85 1.18 -10.64
C LEU A 140 -0.62 2.10 -9.44
N ILE A 141 0.49 2.83 -9.41
CA ILE A 141 0.72 3.91 -8.46
C ILE A 141 0.11 5.19 -9.00
N ARG A 142 -0.75 5.80 -8.19
CA ARG A 142 -1.17 7.19 -8.32
C ARG A 142 -0.36 8.03 -7.35
N SER A 143 0.01 9.24 -7.77
CA SER A 143 0.80 10.15 -6.94
C SER A 143 0.14 11.52 -6.82
N ARG A 144 0.22 12.11 -5.64
CA ARG A 144 -0.02 13.55 -5.41
C ARG A 144 1.15 14.14 -4.64
N LEU A 145 1.35 15.45 -4.71
CA LEU A 145 2.31 16.12 -3.82
C LEU A 145 1.85 15.97 -2.36
N LEU A 146 2.83 15.82 -1.47
CA LEU A 146 2.60 15.96 -0.03
C LEU A 146 2.24 17.43 0.27
N THR A 147 1.38 17.64 1.26
CA THR A 147 1.21 18.96 1.86
C THR A 147 2.44 19.31 2.71
N ASP A 148 2.60 20.58 3.06
CA ASP A 148 3.69 21.02 3.94
C ASP A 148 3.63 20.31 5.30
N GLU A 149 2.42 20.19 5.87
CA GLU A 149 2.17 19.46 7.12
C GLU A 149 2.57 17.98 7.03
N GLU A 150 2.19 17.30 5.93
CA GLU A 150 2.56 15.90 5.71
C GLU A 150 4.08 15.73 5.55
N SER A 151 4.73 16.65 4.86
CA SER A 151 6.20 16.64 4.68
C SER A 151 6.94 16.87 5.99
N GLU A 152 6.45 17.80 6.83
CA GLU A 152 6.99 18.05 8.16
C GLU A 152 6.80 16.84 9.10
N ALA A 153 5.63 16.22 9.08
CA ALA A 153 5.35 15.01 9.86
C ALA A 153 6.24 13.82 9.42
N LEU A 154 6.44 13.63 8.12
CA LEU A 154 7.30 12.55 7.60
C LEU A 154 8.80 12.77 7.90
N SER A 155 9.26 14.01 7.85
CA SER A 155 10.68 14.33 8.12
C SER A 155 11.02 14.27 9.62
N SER A 156 10.09 14.63 10.50
CA SER A 156 10.25 14.50 11.96
C SER A 156 10.21 13.05 12.45
N SER A 157 9.56 12.15 11.71
CA SER A 157 9.47 10.72 12.02
C SER A 157 10.75 9.92 11.71
N GLY A 158 11.79 10.54 11.14
CA GLY A 158 13.13 9.95 11.02
C GLY A 158 13.21 8.63 10.25
N ARG A 159 12.37 8.44 9.22
CA ARG A 159 12.45 7.31 8.26
C ARG A 159 13.13 7.72 6.96
#